data_AF-A0AAT9IUW4-F1
#
_entry.id   AF-A0AAT9IUW4-F1
#
_cell.length_a   1.000
_cell.length_b   1.000
_cell.length_c   1.000
_cell.angle_alpha   90.00
_cell.angle_beta   90.00
_cell.angle_gamma   90.00
#
_symmetry.space_group_name_H-M   'P 1'
#
loop_
_entity.id
_entity.type
_entity.pdbx_description
1 polymer ?
#
loop_
_entity_poly.entity_id
_entity_poly.type
_entity_poly.pdbx_seq_one_letter_code
_entity_poly.pdbx_strand_id
1 'polypeptide(L)'
;MEVTRNIEGNRSAQFAQRYSRVSMRTIIEVPHPGDVTVLLAAWGVMNSMETKFLTNIAMVPGGGALRSMTKCLELATIIAQGSKAERNINHIKMAWDQLSAGAVA
;
A
#
# COMPACT_ATOMS: atom_id res chain seq x y z
N MET A 1 14.67 24.84 -6.73
CA MET A 1 14.28 23.98 -7.86
C MET A 1 13.07 23.18 -7.40
N GLU A 2 11.86 23.56 -7.83
CA GLU A 2 10.64 22.91 -7.39
C GLU A 2 10.54 21.53 -8.06
N VAL A 3 10.80 20.48 -7.30
CA VAL A 3 10.66 19.11 -7.76
C VAL A 3 9.18 18.77 -7.66
N THR A 4 8.43 18.93 -8.74
CA THR A 4 7.03 18.50 -8.76
C THR A 4 7.00 16.98 -8.71
N ARG A 5 6.64 16.47 -7.54
CA ARG A 5 6.34 15.06 -7.19
C ARG A 5 5.49 14.32 -8.25
N ASN A 6 4.67 15.03 -9.02
CA ASN A 6 3.96 14.49 -10.17
C ASN A 6 4.48 15.10 -11.47
N ILE A 7 4.58 14.27 -12.51
CA ILE A 7 4.77 14.72 -13.91
C ILE A 7 3.60 15.62 -14.34
N GLU A 8 2.47 15.60 -13.62
CA GLU A 8 1.25 16.41 -13.83
C GLU A 8 1.27 17.82 -13.23
N GLY A 9 2.43 18.33 -12.78
CA GLY A 9 2.52 19.73 -12.37
C GLY A 9 1.91 20.67 -13.42
N ASN A 10 1.61 21.92 -13.02
CA ASN A 10 0.93 22.92 -13.87
C ASN A 10 1.39 22.84 -15.34
N ARG A 11 0.45 22.85 -16.30
CA ARG A 11 0.68 22.77 -17.77
C ARG A 11 1.41 24.02 -18.30
N SER A 12 2.43 24.47 -17.59
CA SER A 12 3.29 25.56 -17.99
C SER A 12 4.14 25.12 -19.18
N ALA A 13 4.47 26.08 -20.03
CA ALA A 13 5.35 25.88 -21.17
C ALA A 13 6.70 25.24 -20.79
N GLN A 14 7.12 25.36 -19.53
CA GLN A 14 8.38 24.85 -19.01
C GLN A 14 8.47 23.31 -18.98
N PHE A 15 7.32 22.61 -19.01
CA PHE A 15 7.28 21.14 -18.97
C PHE A 15 6.86 20.50 -20.31
N ALA A 16 6.52 21.30 -21.33
CA ALA A 16 6.06 20.83 -22.64
C ALA A 16 7.01 19.82 -23.31
N GLN A 17 8.32 20.02 -23.19
CA GLN A 17 9.34 19.10 -23.73
C GLN A 17 9.37 17.73 -23.04
N ARG A 18 8.92 17.64 -21.77
CA ARG A 18 8.85 16.38 -21.04
C ARG A 18 7.62 15.59 -21.46
N TYR A 19 6.49 16.27 -21.63
CA TYR A 19 5.23 15.64 -22.06
C TYR A 19 5.30 15.10 -23.48
N SER A 20 5.96 15.79 -24.41
CA SER A 20 6.09 15.31 -25.80
C SER A 20 6.90 14.01 -25.93
N ARG A 21 7.70 13.67 -24.92
CA ARG A 21 8.54 12.46 -24.89
C ARG A 21 7.87 11.26 -24.24
N VAL A 22 6.69 11.43 -23.63
CA VAL A 22 5.93 10.33 -23.02
C VAL A 22 4.70 10.07 -23.88
N SER A 23 4.78 9.04 -24.72
CA SER A 23 3.77 8.76 -25.74
C SER A 23 2.48 8.15 -25.19
N MET A 24 2.58 7.24 -24.22
CA MET A 24 1.43 6.63 -23.54
C MET A 24 1.58 6.72 -22.03
N ARG A 25 0.50 7.11 -21.37
CA ARG A 25 0.42 7.31 -19.92
C ARG A 25 -0.77 6.52 -19.40
N THR A 26 -0.51 5.66 -18.43
CA THR A 26 -1.54 4.94 -17.67
C THR A 26 -1.35 5.26 -16.20
N ILE A 27 -2.40 5.78 -15.57
CA ILE A 27 -2.42 6.04 -14.12
C ILE A 27 -3.23 4.92 -13.48
N ILE A 28 -2.63 4.25 -12.50
CA ILE A 28 -3.29 3.21 -11.70
C ILE A 28 -3.56 3.83 -10.34
N GLU A 29 -4.81 4.24 -10.10
CA GLU A 29 -5.21 4.89 -8.85
C GLU A 29 -5.43 3.89 -7.71
N VAL A 30 -5.89 2.69 -8.07
CA VAL A 30 -6.21 1.61 -7.14
C VAL A 30 -5.63 0.30 -7.72
N PRO A 31 -5.06 -0.59 -6.87
CA PRO A 31 -4.58 -1.89 -7.30
C PRO A 31 -5.69 -2.74 -7.94
N HIS A 32 -5.31 -3.68 -8.80
CA HIS A 32 -6.25 -4.68 -9.27
C HIS A 32 -6.51 -5.68 -8.13
N PRO A 33 -7.74 -6.21 -7.95
CA PRO A 33 -8.01 -7.21 -6.92
C PRO A 33 -7.10 -8.45 -6.99
N GLY A 34 -6.69 -8.83 -8.21
CA GLY A 34 -5.72 -9.91 -8.44
C GLY A 34 -4.32 -9.63 -7.89
N ASP A 35 -3.89 -8.36 -7.81
CA ASP A 35 -2.60 -8.01 -7.21
C ASP A 35 -2.62 -8.29 -5.71
N VAL A 36 -3.75 -7.99 -5.05
CA VAL A 36 -3.97 -8.22 -3.63
C VAL A 36 -3.93 -9.72 -3.32
N THR A 37 -4.64 -10.54 -4.12
CA THR A 37 -4.69 -11.99 -3.89
C THR A 37 -3.32 -12.65 -4.05
N VAL A 38 -2.56 -12.29 -5.08
CA VAL A 38 -1.20 -12.81 -5.30
C VAL A 38 -0.28 -12.41 -4.15
N LEU A 39 -0.37 -11.16 -3.68
CA LEU A 39 0.48 -10.69 -2.58
C LEU A 39 0.15 -11.39 -1.26
N LEU A 40 -1.14 -11.59 -0.95
CA LEU A 40 -1.57 -12.32 0.25
C LEU A 40 -1.14 -13.78 0.21
N ALA A 41 -1.22 -14.43 -0.95
CA ALA A 41 -0.74 -15.78 -1.15
C ALA A 41 0.79 -15.89 -0.92
N ALA A 42 1.57 -14.91 -1.41
CA ALA A 42 3.01 -14.86 -1.19
C ALA A 42 3.38 -14.71 0.29
N TRP A 43 2.54 -14.06 1.09
CA TRP A 43 2.69 -13.93 2.54
C TRP A 43 2.18 -15.14 3.34
N GLY A 44 1.59 -16.14 2.68
CA GLY A 44 1.00 -17.31 3.32
C GLY A 44 -0.31 -17.01 4.08
N VAL A 45 -1.01 -15.92 3.74
CA VAL A 45 -2.29 -15.58 4.37
C VAL A 45 -3.39 -16.39 3.71
N MET A 46 -3.94 -17.37 4.43
CA MET A 46 -5.02 -18.24 3.93
C MET A 46 -6.35 -18.06 4.66
N ASN A 47 -6.35 -17.38 5.81
CA ASN A 47 -7.56 -17.14 6.57
C ASN A 47 -8.46 -16.11 5.87
N SER A 48 -9.75 -16.41 5.74
CA SER A 48 -10.73 -15.54 5.08
C SER A 48 -10.92 -14.20 5.79
N MET A 49 -10.80 -14.17 7.11
CA MET A 49 -10.96 -12.95 7.92
C MET A 49 -9.78 -12.01 7.75
N GLU A 50 -8.55 -12.55 7.76
CA GLU A 50 -7.31 -11.79 7.52
C GLU A 50 -7.28 -11.25 6.09
N THR A 51 -7.62 -12.09 5.13
CA THR A 51 -7.72 -11.73 3.71
C THR A 51 -8.67 -10.55 3.52
N LYS A 52 -9.87 -10.60 4.10
CA LYS A 52 -10.85 -9.51 3.98
C LYS A 52 -10.35 -8.21 4.60
N PHE A 53 -9.72 -8.27 5.77
CA PHE A 53 -9.19 -7.09 6.44
C PHE A 53 -8.05 -6.44 5.64
N LEU A 54 -7.10 -7.24 5.17
CA LEU A 54 -5.96 -6.77 4.39
C LEU A 54 -6.36 -6.26 3.00
N THR A 55 -7.38 -6.88 2.39
CA THR A 55 -7.95 -6.39 1.12
C THR A 55 -8.55 -5.00 1.29
N ASN A 56 -9.25 -4.74 2.39
CA ASN A 56 -9.78 -3.40 2.66
C ASN A 56 -8.67 -2.35 2.79
N ILE A 57 -7.54 -2.71 3.42
CA ILE A 57 -6.36 -1.84 3.52
C ILE A 57 -5.75 -1.59 2.13
N ALA A 58 -5.63 -2.64 1.32
CA ALA A 58 -5.00 -2.59 0.00
C ALA A 58 -5.83 -1.86 -1.07
N MET A 59 -7.13 -1.66 -0.86
CA MET A 59 -8.01 -1.01 -1.83
C MET A 59 -8.28 0.46 -1.53
N VAL A 60 -7.64 1.04 -0.50
CA VAL A 60 -7.79 2.47 -0.18
C VAL A 60 -7.12 3.33 -1.26
N PRO A 61 -7.83 4.24 -1.95
CA PRO A 61 -7.25 5.12 -2.96
C PRO A 61 -6.26 6.11 -2.32
N GLY A 62 -5.19 6.48 -3.04
CA GLY A 62 -4.19 7.45 -2.56
C GLY A 62 -2.73 6.98 -2.55
N GLY A 63 -2.38 5.93 -3.32
CA GLY A 63 -1.00 5.65 -3.72
C GLY A 63 -0.12 4.87 -2.74
N GLY A 64 -0.65 4.49 -1.56
CA GLY A 64 0.09 3.72 -0.56
C GLY A 64 -0.38 2.28 -0.36
N ALA A 65 -1.49 1.86 -0.97
CA ALA A 65 -2.33 0.80 -0.42
C ALA A 65 -1.67 -0.60 -0.33
N LEU A 66 -1.06 -1.10 -1.41
CA LEU A 66 -0.32 -2.39 -1.36
C LEU A 66 0.90 -2.30 -0.44
N ARG A 67 1.63 -1.17 -0.48
CA ARG A 67 2.80 -0.94 0.38
C ARG A 67 2.40 -0.92 1.85
N SER A 68 1.30 -0.24 2.18
CA SER A 68 0.75 -0.15 3.53
C SER A 68 0.28 -1.51 4.02
N MET A 69 -0.36 -2.31 3.17
CA MET A 69 -0.70 -3.70 3.47
C MET A 69 0.56 -4.53 3.80
N THR A 70 1.60 -4.46 2.97
CA THR A 70 2.86 -5.18 3.21
C THR A 70 3.52 -4.73 4.51
N LYS A 71 3.59 -3.42 4.79
CA LYS A 71 4.13 -2.90 6.05
C LYS A 71 3.33 -3.35 7.27
N CYS A 72 2.01 -3.42 7.14
CA CYS A 72 1.15 -3.95 8.19
C CYS A 72 1.49 -5.41 8.49
N LEU A 73 1.70 -6.24 7.45
CA LEU A 73 2.10 -7.64 7.61
C LEU A 73 3.50 -7.81 8.22
N GLU A 74 4.46 -6.99 7.81
CA GLU A 74 5.80 -6.96 8.41
C GLU A 74 5.72 -6.65 9.92
N LEU A 75 5.01 -5.58 10.29
CA LEU A 75 4.84 -5.18 11.68
C LEU A 75 4.06 -6.22 12.49
N ALA A 76 2.99 -6.79 11.92
CA ALA A 76 2.23 -7.85 12.57
C ALA A 76 3.10 -9.08 12.85
N THR A 77 4.03 -9.39 11.95
CA THR A 77 4.98 -10.51 12.13
C THR A 77 5.96 -10.21 13.27
N ILE A 78 6.46 -8.97 13.36
CA ILE A 78 7.33 -8.54 14.47
C ILE A 78 6.58 -8.63 15.82
N ILE A 79 5.34 -8.14 15.88
CA ILE A 79 4.50 -8.20 17.10
C ILE A 79 4.24 -9.65 17.52
N ALA A 80 3.90 -10.53 16.56
CA ALA A 80 3.65 -11.94 16.82
C ALA A 80 4.91 -12.66 17.35
N GLN A 81 6.07 -12.40 16.74
CA GLN A 81 7.36 -12.94 17.20
C GLN A 81 7.70 -12.47 18.61
N GLY A 82 7.50 -11.19 18.94
CA GLY A 82 7.68 -10.67 20.29
C GLY A 82 6.77 -11.33 21.33
N SER A 83 5.59 -11.78 20.91
CA SER A 83 4.62 -12.50 21.75
C SER A 83 4.84 -14.02 21.78
N LYS A 84 5.86 -14.53 21.08
CA LYS A 84 6.11 -15.97 20.86
C LYS A 84 4.88 -16.73 20.33
N ALA A 85 4.05 -16.05 19.54
CA ALA A 85 2.84 -16.62 18.96
C ALA A 85 2.90 -16.56 17.43
N GLU A 86 2.08 -17.38 16.78
CA GLU A 86 1.86 -17.24 15.34
C GLU A 86 1.06 -15.98 15.03
N ARG A 87 1.30 -15.41 13.85
CA ARG A 87 0.57 -14.23 13.39
C ARG A 87 -0.91 -14.56 13.25
N ASN A 88 -1.74 -13.71 13.84
CA ASN A 88 -3.20 -13.82 13.80
C ASN A 88 -3.80 -12.45 13.48
N ILE A 89 -5.13 -12.41 13.31
CA ILE A 89 -5.84 -11.18 13.00
C ILE A 89 -5.68 -10.07 14.06
N ASN A 90 -5.52 -10.41 15.34
CA ASN A 90 -5.35 -9.41 16.40
C ASN A 90 -4.00 -8.68 16.23
N HIS A 91 -2.94 -9.41 15.91
CA HIS A 91 -1.63 -8.83 15.60
C HIS A 91 -1.68 -7.93 14.36
N ILE A 92 -2.45 -8.33 13.33
CA ILE A 92 -2.64 -7.53 12.10
C ILE A 92 -3.40 -6.24 12.41
N LYS A 93 -4.47 -6.30 13.21
CA LYS A 93 -5.22 -5.09 13.62
C LYS A 93 -4.36 -4.15 14.45
N MET A 94 -3.64 -4.67 15.45
CA MET A 94 -2.71 -3.89 16.27
C MET A 94 -1.62 -3.21 15.42
N ALA A 95 -1.06 -3.95 14.45
CA ALA A 95 -0.09 -3.40 13.51
C ALA A 95 -0.67 -2.27 12.65
N TRP A 96 -1.92 -2.44 12.18
CA TRP A 96 -2.59 -1.41 11.40
C TRP A 96 -2.88 -0.14 12.22
N ASP A 97 -3.34 -0.30 13.46
CA ASP A 97 -3.59 0.82 14.37
C ASP A 97 -2.29 1.61 14.64
N GLN A 98 -1.17 0.92 14.87
CA GLN A 98 0.14 1.57 15.04
C GLN A 98 0.62 2.28 13.77
N LEU A 99 0.46 1.64 12.60
CA LEU A 99 0.90 2.21 11.32
C LEU A 99 0.08 3.45 10.94
N SER A 100 -1.23 3.42 11.21
CA SER A 100 -2.13 4.54 10.97
C SER A 100 -1.92 5.68 11.98
N ALA A 101 -1.68 5.38 13.26
CA ALA A 101 -1.38 6.39 14.27
C ALA A 101 -0.09 7.17 13.95
N GLY A 102 0.95 6.50 13.44
CA GLY A 102 2.18 7.15 12.99
C GLY A 102 2.05 7.99 11.71
N ALA A 103 0.97 7.82 10.94
CA ALA A 103 0.71 8.60 9.73
C ALA A 103 -0.03 9.93 10.00
N VAL A 104 -0.59 10.09 11.21
CA VAL A 104 -1.39 11.26 11.63
C VAL A 104 -0.56 12.22 12.52
N ALA A 105 0.70 11.88 12.82
CA ALA A 105 1.63 12.68 13.62
C ALA A 105 2.58 13.53 12.75
#